data_AF-A0A843JYV4-F1
#
_entry.id   AF-A0A843JYV4-F1
#
_cell.length_a   1.000
_cell.length_b   1.000
_cell.length_c   1.000
_cell.angle_alpha   90.00
_cell.angle_beta   90.00
_cell.angle_gamma   90.00
#
_symmetry.space_group_name_H-M   'P 1'
#
loop_
_entity.id
_entity.type
_entity.pdbx_description
1 polymer ?
#
loop_
_entity_poly.entity_id
_entity_poly.type
_entity_poly.pdbx_seq_one_letter_code
_entity_poly.pdbx_strand_id
1 'polypeptide(L)'
;MKTLIEATGRGCRIIPLFLLALAFLLLLAASSAALPQGTAVWTEESWTERIEQQGEEAKTRLSDPVTFPLSDNEPSSVIMGEKSYNYSNCTAASCGSLPGNSSLQLWFQKDQTWMQYQQILAGESVTLIAHTPEDGSADLYLISYTNSSICHWSIKTLSSYYHRLRLAMQETGRHFLILSQGNNPGNALILDVLPRPSQTATVSLDLEAVRIGEAKITVRSERIKGFDVQVNGVFFSSDESDGSRDGIASFTVGAGKTQTITVFQRAGRDIVNKSEHTRSFLRDRAYTLWLA
;
A
#
# COMPACT_ATOMS: atom_id res chain seq x y z
N MET A 1 -46.02 -54.31 -55.08
CA MET A 1 -46.38 -53.02 -55.68
C MET A 1 -45.12 -52.18 -55.72
N LYS A 2 -44.37 -52.12 -56.83
CA LYS A 2 -44.55 -51.21 -57.99
C LYS A 2 -44.72 -49.74 -57.53
N THR A 3 -43.61 -48.98 -57.55
CA THR A 3 -43.26 -47.89 -58.52
C THR A 3 -43.62 -46.51 -57.94
N LEU A 4 -42.86 -45.41 -58.05
CA LEU A 4 -41.91 -44.96 -59.09
C LEU A 4 -41.21 -43.64 -58.61
N ILE A 5 -39.93 -43.41 -59.01
CA ILE A 5 -39.32 -42.15 -59.57
C ILE A 5 -39.19 -40.88 -58.65
N GLU A 6 -38.13 -40.06 -58.63
CA GLU A 6 -36.92 -39.89 -59.45
C GLU A 6 -35.80 -39.10 -58.70
N ALA A 7 -34.56 -39.39 -59.12
CA ALA A 7 -33.36 -38.56 -59.29
C ALA A 7 -33.11 -37.29 -58.47
N THR A 8 -31.90 -37.18 -57.91
CA THR A 8 -30.83 -36.33 -58.48
C THR A 8 -29.50 -36.55 -57.74
N GLY A 9 -28.43 -36.69 -58.51
CA GLY A 9 -27.07 -36.86 -57.99
C GLY A 9 -26.32 -35.54 -57.76
N ARG A 10 -25.01 -35.71 -57.55
CA ARG A 10 -23.95 -34.71 -57.31
C ARG A 10 -23.91 -34.23 -55.84
N GLY A 11 -22.80 -34.27 -55.15
CA GLY A 11 -21.45 -34.56 -55.57
C GLY A 11 -20.52 -34.53 -54.37
N CYS A 12 -19.35 -35.12 -54.57
CA CYS A 12 -18.17 -34.93 -53.76
C CYS A 12 -18.00 -33.44 -53.44
N ARG A 13 -18.25 -33.03 -52.19
CA ARG A 13 -17.75 -31.76 -51.67
C ARG A 13 -16.65 -32.09 -50.68
N ILE A 14 -15.45 -32.04 -51.22
CA ILE A 14 -14.22 -31.73 -50.52
C ILE A 14 -14.54 -30.52 -49.64
N ILE A 15 -14.72 -30.74 -48.33
CA ILE A 15 -14.68 -29.65 -47.38
C ILE A 15 -13.25 -29.12 -47.48
N PRO A 16 -13.05 -27.89 -47.99
CA PRO A 16 -11.70 -27.41 -48.22
C PRO A 16 -11.04 -27.27 -46.84
N LEU A 17 -9.92 -27.96 -46.63
CA LEU A 17 -9.06 -27.78 -45.45
C LEU A 17 -8.72 -26.29 -45.19
N PHE A 18 -8.89 -25.44 -46.20
CA PHE A 18 -8.78 -23.98 -46.11
C PHE A 18 -9.80 -23.31 -45.19
N LEU A 19 -11.00 -23.85 -44.98
CA LEU A 19 -11.98 -23.23 -44.07
C LEU A 19 -11.69 -23.54 -42.59
N LEU A 20 -11.03 -24.66 -42.29
CA LEU A 20 -10.57 -24.97 -40.92
C LEU A 20 -9.28 -24.21 -40.58
N ALA A 21 -8.40 -23.99 -41.55
CA ALA A 21 -7.20 -23.16 -41.38
C ALA A 21 -7.54 -21.67 -41.17
N LEU A 22 -8.60 -21.16 -41.82
CA LEU A 22 -9.06 -19.79 -41.62
C LEU A 22 -9.71 -19.58 -40.24
N ALA A 23 -10.41 -20.59 -39.71
CA ALA A 23 -10.96 -20.54 -38.35
C ALA A 23 -9.86 -20.59 -37.27
N PHE A 24 -8.75 -21.29 -37.49
CA PHE A 24 -7.63 -21.32 -36.55
C PHE A 24 -6.76 -20.04 -36.62
N LEU A 25 -6.66 -19.40 -37.80
CA LEU A 25 -6.01 -18.09 -37.95
C LEU A 25 -6.84 -16.92 -37.39
N LEU A 26 -8.16 -17.05 -37.33
CA LEU A 26 -9.04 -16.06 -36.68
C LEU A 26 -9.16 -16.24 -35.16
N LEU A 27 -8.81 -17.41 -34.62
CA LEU A 27 -8.78 -17.68 -33.17
C LEU A 27 -7.43 -17.36 -32.49
N LEU A 28 -6.38 -17.02 -33.26
CA LEU A 28 -5.12 -16.49 -32.72
C LEU A 28 -5.04 -14.96 -32.69
N ALA A 29 -6.09 -14.24 -33.11
CA ALA A 29 -6.14 -12.78 -33.14
C ALA A 29 -6.94 -12.15 -31.98
N ALA A 30 -7.15 -12.89 -30.89
CA ALA A 30 -7.71 -12.37 -29.64
C ALA A 30 -6.71 -12.47 -28.48
N SER A 31 -5.42 -12.24 -28.77
CA SER A 31 -4.56 -11.61 -27.77
C SER A 31 -4.89 -10.12 -27.84
N SER A 32 -5.66 -9.61 -26.88
CA SER A 32 -5.69 -8.18 -26.60
C SER A 32 -4.30 -7.76 -26.13
N ALA A 33 -3.35 -7.66 -27.07
CA ALA A 33 -2.21 -6.79 -26.90
C ALA A 33 -2.82 -5.39 -26.84
N ALA A 34 -2.94 -4.86 -25.63
CA ALA A 34 -3.20 -3.45 -25.44
C ALA A 34 -2.26 -2.68 -26.38
N LEU A 35 -2.85 -1.81 -27.20
CA LEU A 35 -2.11 -0.87 -28.04
C LEU A 35 -1.02 -0.22 -27.20
N PRO A 36 0.19 0.03 -27.75
CA PRO A 36 1.24 0.71 -27.01
C PRO A 36 0.74 2.13 -26.69
N GLN A 37 0.21 2.31 -25.48
CA GLN A 37 0.00 3.63 -24.91
C GLN A 37 1.37 4.29 -24.76
N GLY A 38 1.44 5.60 -25.07
CA GLY A 38 2.68 6.35 -25.32
C GLY A 38 3.90 5.88 -24.54
N THR A 39 5.03 5.74 -25.23
CA THR A 39 6.28 5.20 -24.67
C THR A 39 6.62 5.86 -23.35
N ALA A 40 6.36 5.16 -22.25
CA ALA A 40 6.77 5.62 -20.95
C ALA A 40 8.29 5.58 -20.89
N VAL A 41 8.89 6.68 -20.41
CA VAL A 41 10.35 6.83 -20.39
C VAL A 41 10.81 6.86 -18.95
N TRP A 42 11.88 6.12 -18.68
CA TRP A 42 12.56 6.17 -17.40
C TRP A 42 13.79 7.06 -17.48
N THR A 43 13.91 7.99 -16.55
CA THR A 43 15.18 8.70 -16.28
C THR A 43 15.74 8.22 -14.95
N GLU A 44 17.07 8.13 -14.85
CA GLU A 44 17.79 7.66 -13.67
C GLU A 44 18.86 8.67 -13.28
N GLU A 45 18.94 8.97 -12.00
CA GLU A 45 19.97 9.82 -11.43
C GLU A 45 20.55 9.20 -10.15
N SER A 46 21.82 9.50 -9.86
CA SER A 46 22.42 9.17 -8.57
C SER A 46 21.66 9.93 -7.48
N TRP A 47 21.05 9.16 -6.57
CA TRP A 47 20.41 9.68 -5.39
C TRP A 47 21.35 9.44 -4.21
N THR A 48 22.39 10.26 -4.16
CA THR A 48 23.00 10.57 -2.87
C THR A 48 22.04 11.55 -2.23
N GLU A 49 21.62 11.32 -0.99
CA GLU A 49 20.95 12.35 -0.19
C GLU A 49 21.91 13.54 -0.12
N ARG A 50 21.80 14.46 -1.09
CA ARG A 50 22.40 15.78 -0.98
C ARG A 50 21.69 16.32 0.23
N ILE A 51 22.47 16.54 1.28
CA ILE A 51 22.13 17.41 2.40
C ILE A 51 21.94 18.81 1.77
N GLU A 52 20.87 19.00 1.02
CA GLU A 52 20.24 20.28 0.87
C GLU A 52 19.63 20.53 2.24
N GLN A 53 20.39 21.30 3.03
CA GLN A 53 19.85 22.07 4.13
C GLN A 53 18.75 22.99 3.60
N GLN A 54 17.60 22.43 3.28
CA GLN A 54 16.35 23.06 3.64
C GLN A 54 16.00 22.44 4.98
N GLY A 55 15.96 23.25 6.02
CA GLY A 55 15.53 22.82 7.34
C GLY A 55 14.07 22.39 7.33
N GLU A 56 13.78 21.20 6.84
CA GLU A 56 12.70 20.39 7.35
C GLU A 56 13.33 19.34 8.25
N GLU A 57 13.37 19.68 9.54
CA GLU A 57 13.43 18.76 10.65
C GLU A 57 12.71 17.46 10.25
N ALA A 58 13.34 16.29 10.40
CA ALA A 58 12.76 15.01 10.07
C ALA A 58 11.47 14.81 10.89
N LYS A 59 10.36 15.28 10.34
CA LYS A 59 9.11 15.45 11.07
C LYS A 59 8.46 14.09 11.19
N THR A 60 7.79 13.85 12.32
CA THR A 60 6.87 12.73 12.46
C THR A 60 5.82 12.78 11.34
N ARG A 61 5.61 11.67 10.62
CA ARG A 61 4.69 11.58 9.48
C ARG A 61 3.66 10.49 9.70
N LEU A 62 2.40 10.82 9.43
CA LEU A 62 1.28 9.88 9.41
C LEU A 62 0.81 9.74 7.96
N SER A 63 0.62 8.51 7.48
CA SER A 63 0.00 8.25 6.18
C SER A 63 -1.50 8.50 6.21
N ASP A 64 -2.10 8.68 5.04
CA ASP A 64 -3.55 8.63 4.92
C ASP A 64 -4.11 7.26 5.35
N PRO A 65 -5.35 7.23 5.88
CA PRO A 65 -6.01 6.00 6.25
C PRO A 65 -6.41 5.19 5.01
N VAL A 66 -6.13 3.89 5.05
CA VAL A 66 -6.55 2.94 4.02
C VAL A 66 -7.54 1.96 4.64
N THR A 67 -8.70 1.75 4.01
CA THR A 67 -9.67 0.78 4.48
C THR A 67 -9.04 -0.61 4.66
N PHE A 68 -9.27 -1.20 5.82
CA PHE A 68 -8.72 -2.50 6.21
C PHE A 68 -9.85 -3.52 6.35
N PRO A 69 -10.04 -4.44 5.39
CA PRO A 69 -11.02 -5.51 5.52
C PRO A 69 -10.62 -6.42 6.68
N LEU A 70 -11.41 -6.44 7.76
CA LEU A 70 -11.09 -7.28 8.91
C LEU A 70 -11.28 -8.77 8.58
N SER A 71 -12.30 -9.10 7.80
CA SER A 71 -12.56 -10.46 7.36
C SER A 71 -11.38 -11.02 6.57
N ASP A 72 -10.94 -12.22 6.92
CA ASP A 72 -9.75 -12.92 6.40
C ASP A 72 -8.41 -12.24 6.71
N ASN A 73 -8.42 -11.13 7.46
CA ASN A 73 -7.23 -10.42 7.93
C ASN A 73 -7.27 -10.21 9.45
N GLU A 74 -8.05 -11.01 10.17
CA GLU A 74 -8.06 -11.01 11.61
C GLU A 74 -6.66 -11.32 12.14
N PRO A 75 -6.21 -10.65 13.22
CA PRO A 75 -4.97 -11.05 13.84
C PRO A 75 -5.09 -12.47 14.39
N SER A 76 -3.99 -13.21 14.41
CA SER A 76 -3.88 -14.49 15.12
C SER A 76 -3.90 -14.28 16.64
N SER A 77 -3.32 -13.18 17.10
CA SER A 77 -3.15 -12.88 18.52
C SER A 77 -3.29 -11.40 18.82
N VAL A 78 -3.75 -11.11 20.04
CA VAL A 78 -3.87 -9.76 20.58
C VAL A 78 -3.09 -9.71 21.89
N ILE A 79 -2.21 -8.71 22.02
CA ILE A 79 -1.39 -8.48 23.21
C ILE A 79 -1.91 -7.25 23.94
N MET A 80 -2.29 -7.46 25.20
CA MET A 80 -2.77 -6.42 26.11
C MET A 80 -2.01 -6.51 27.43
N GLY A 81 -1.29 -5.45 27.76
CA GLY A 81 -0.28 -5.50 28.83
C GLY A 81 0.72 -6.64 28.57
N GLU A 82 0.93 -7.48 29.57
CA GLU A 82 1.86 -8.63 29.50
C GLU A 82 1.18 -9.94 29.03
N LYS A 83 -0.10 -9.89 28.67
CA LYS A 83 -0.88 -11.08 28.30
C LYS A 83 -1.12 -11.13 26.79
N SER A 84 -0.98 -12.33 26.24
CA SER A 84 -1.33 -12.64 24.85
C SER A 84 -2.56 -13.52 24.81
N TYR A 85 -3.51 -13.17 23.95
CA TYR A 85 -4.74 -13.91 23.71
C TYR A 85 -4.82 -14.32 22.24
N ASN A 86 -5.36 -15.49 21.96
CA ASN A 86 -5.82 -15.78 20.59
C ASN A 86 -7.00 -14.85 20.28
N TYR A 87 -7.00 -14.24 19.09
CA TYR A 87 -8.07 -13.34 18.67
C TYR A 87 -9.46 -13.99 18.76
N SER A 88 -9.60 -15.27 18.40
CA SER A 88 -10.88 -15.98 18.50
C SER A 88 -11.42 -16.08 19.93
N ASN A 89 -10.52 -15.94 20.91
CA ASN A 89 -10.83 -16.01 22.33
C ASN A 89 -10.91 -14.62 22.98
N CYS A 90 -10.65 -13.55 22.22
CA CYS A 90 -10.87 -12.20 22.72
C CYS A 90 -12.38 -11.96 22.82
N THR A 91 -12.88 -11.95 24.05
CA THR A 91 -14.23 -11.47 24.38
C THR A 91 -14.13 -10.10 25.05
N ALA A 92 -15.25 -9.37 25.15
CA ALA A 92 -15.29 -8.10 25.90
C ALA A 92 -14.85 -8.29 27.37
N ALA A 93 -15.11 -9.46 27.95
CA ALA A 93 -14.70 -9.78 29.31
C ALA A 93 -13.19 -10.08 29.44
N SER A 94 -12.55 -10.60 28.39
CA SER A 94 -11.14 -11.02 28.41
C SER A 94 -10.17 -9.93 27.93
N CYS A 95 -10.65 -9.12 26.98
CA CYS A 95 -9.86 -8.13 26.25
C CYS A 95 -10.36 -6.70 26.48
N GLY A 96 -11.39 -6.51 27.32
CA GLY A 96 -12.01 -5.21 27.56
C GLY A 96 -12.71 -4.70 26.31
N SER A 97 -12.05 -3.76 25.62
CA SER A 97 -12.47 -3.29 24.29
C SER A 97 -12.16 -4.37 23.26
N LEU A 98 -13.17 -5.14 22.90
CA LEU A 98 -13.12 -6.04 21.75
C LEU A 98 -12.58 -5.31 20.53
N PRO A 99 -11.81 -5.97 19.64
CA PRO A 99 -11.93 -5.74 18.21
C PRO A 99 -13.40 -5.99 17.83
N GLY A 100 -14.16 -4.91 17.60
CA GLY A 100 -15.60 -5.01 17.40
C GLY A 100 -16.28 -3.66 17.17
N ASN A 101 -17.47 -3.73 16.59
CA ASN A 101 -18.06 -2.65 15.77
C ASN A 101 -18.58 -1.42 16.54
N SER A 102 -18.58 -1.41 17.87
CA SER A 102 -19.30 -0.40 18.66
C SER A 102 -18.41 0.57 19.45
N SER A 103 -17.08 0.50 19.31
CA SER A 103 -16.18 1.41 20.03
C SER A 103 -15.03 1.90 19.16
N LEU A 104 -14.56 3.12 19.42
CA LEU A 104 -13.34 3.64 18.83
C LEU A 104 -12.13 2.85 19.33
N GLN A 105 -11.35 2.27 18.42
CA GLN A 105 -10.17 1.48 18.76
C GLN A 105 -8.96 1.92 17.97
N LEU A 106 -7.79 1.75 18.59
CA LEU A 106 -6.50 1.94 17.98
C LEU A 106 -5.58 0.78 18.41
N TRP A 107 -4.86 0.19 17.46
CA TRP A 107 -3.92 -0.91 17.69
C TRP A 107 -2.64 -0.70 16.90
N PHE A 108 -1.50 -1.14 17.43
CA PHE A 108 -0.36 -1.44 16.58
C PHE A 108 -0.57 -2.79 15.91
N GLN A 109 -0.19 -2.89 14.64
CA GLN A 109 -0.09 -4.15 13.93
C GLN A 109 1.38 -4.47 13.67
N LYS A 110 1.79 -5.68 14.07
CA LYS A 110 3.02 -6.31 13.61
C LYS A 110 2.70 -7.74 13.19
N ASP A 111 2.91 -8.04 11.91
CA ASP A 111 2.54 -9.32 11.31
C ASP A 111 1.05 -9.62 11.56
N GLN A 112 0.73 -10.79 12.13
CA GLN A 112 -0.62 -11.19 12.54
C GLN A 112 -0.88 -10.95 14.04
N THR A 113 -0.22 -9.98 14.65
CA THR A 113 -0.39 -9.63 16.06
C THR A 113 -0.81 -8.18 16.22
N TRP A 114 -1.85 -7.94 17.00
CA TRP A 114 -2.27 -6.60 17.40
C TRP A 114 -1.83 -6.32 18.83
N MET A 115 -1.35 -5.11 19.12
CA MET A 115 -0.78 -4.79 20.43
C MET A 115 -1.00 -3.34 20.87
N GLN A 116 -1.02 -3.13 22.18
CA GLN A 116 -1.16 -1.80 22.81
C GLN A 116 0.19 -1.09 23.05
N TYR A 117 1.26 -1.86 23.09
CA TYR A 117 2.62 -1.40 23.34
C TYR A 117 3.53 -1.87 22.23
N GLN A 118 4.39 -1.00 21.72
CA GLN A 118 5.46 -1.37 20.81
C GLN A 118 6.72 -0.56 21.08
N GLN A 119 7.86 -1.17 20.76
CA GLN A 119 9.16 -0.53 20.73
C GLN A 119 9.73 -0.57 19.31
N ILE A 120 10.28 0.56 18.86
CA ILE A 120 10.92 0.70 17.54
C ILE A 120 12.20 1.54 17.66
N LEU A 121 13.03 1.54 16.62
CA LEU A 121 14.14 2.48 16.52
C LEU A 121 13.68 3.79 15.85
N ALA A 122 14.33 4.90 16.21
CA ALA A 122 14.14 6.17 15.52
C ALA A 122 14.40 6.01 14.00
N GLY A 123 13.52 6.62 13.21
CA GLY A 123 13.45 6.52 11.75
C GLY A 123 12.69 5.30 11.23
N GLU A 124 12.22 4.39 12.10
CA GLU A 124 11.33 3.30 11.70
C GLU A 124 9.87 3.76 11.65
N SER A 125 9.03 2.94 11.04
CA SER A 125 7.59 3.15 11.04
C SER A 125 6.86 2.00 11.71
N VAL A 126 5.70 2.32 12.29
CA VAL A 126 4.74 1.34 12.79
C VAL A 126 3.47 1.38 11.97
N THR A 127 2.80 0.24 11.89
CA THR A 127 1.47 0.14 11.30
C THR A 127 0.43 0.27 12.42
N LEU A 128 -0.55 1.14 12.19
CA LEU A 128 -1.69 1.35 13.06
C LEU A 128 -2.93 0.76 12.42
N ILE A 129 -3.79 0.16 13.24
CA ILE A 129 -5.16 -0.20 12.88
C ILE A 129 -6.11 0.65 13.72
N ALA A 130 -6.89 1.48 13.06
CA ALA A 130 -7.91 2.34 13.64
C ALA A 130 -9.30 1.78 13.29
N HIS A 131 -10.20 1.73 14.24
CA HIS A 131 -11.61 1.41 14.00
C HIS A 131 -12.49 2.52 14.54
N THR A 132 -13.37 3.06 13.70
CA THR A 132 -14.39 4.02 14.12
C THR A 132 -15.77 3.36 14.14
N PRO A 133 -16.59 3.56 15.18
CA PRO A 133 -17.94 3.01 15.23
C PRO A 133 -18.91 3.74 14.29
N GLU A 134 -18.59 4.98 13.90
CA GLU A 134 -19.41 5.84 13.06
C GLU A 134 -18.60 6.40 11.90
N ASP A 135 -19.28 6.74 10.80
CA ASP A 135 -18.69 7.49 9.69
C ASP A 135 -18.39 8.93 10.15
N GLY A 136 -17.27 9.50 9.72
CA GLY A 136 -16.97 10.90 9.93
C GLY A 136 -15.50 11.20 10.12
N SER A 137 -15.21 12.34 10.75
CA SER A 137 -13.84 12.76 11.04
C SER A 137 -13.38 12.23 12.39
N ALA A 138 -12.09 11.88 12.48
CA ALA A 138 -11.44 11.54 13.74
C ALA A 138 -10.13 12.31 13.88
N ASP A 139 -9.70 12.53 15.12
CA ASP A 139 -8.45 13.20 15.44
C ASP A 139 -7.50 12.18 16.07
N LEU A 140 -6.28 12.11 15.53
CA LEU A 140 -5.18 11.32 16.09
C LEU A 140 -4.20 12.27 16.78
N TYR A 141 -3.97 12.03 18.06
CA TYR A 141 -2.99 12.72 18.87
C TYR A 141 -1.80 11.82 19.13
N LEU A 142 -0.60 12.35 18.95
CA LEU A 142 0.65 11.76 19.40
C LEU A 142 1.27 12.69 20.42
N ILE A 143 1.35 12.24 21.66
CA ILE A 143 1.82 13.01 22.81
C ILE A 143 3.18 12.46 23.19
N SER A 144 4.23 13.28 23.07
CA SER A 144 5.54 12.92 23.59
C SER A 144 5.57 13.15 25.10
N TYR A 145 5.90 12.11 25.85
CA TYR A 145 6.07 12.20 27.30
C TYR A 145 7.32 12.99 27.67
N THR A 146 8.36 12.90 26.85
CA THR A 146 9.69 13.40 27.18
C THR A 146 9.80 14.92 27.02
N ASN A 147 9.16 15.49 26.00
CA ASN A 147 9.18 16.94 25.75
C ASN A 147 7.81 17.62 25.92
N SER A 148 6.77 16.87 26.33
CA SER A 148 5.39 17.36 26.48
C SER A 148 4.79 17.97 25.21
N SER A 149 5.30 17.62 24.03
CA SER A 149 4.75 18.08 22.74
C SER A 149 3.57 17.22 22.30
N ILE A 150 2.69 17.81 21.50
CA ILE A 150 1.53 17.12 20.92
C ILE A 150 1.55 17.35 19.41
N CYS A 151 1.71 16.26 18.66
CA CYS A 151 1.39 16.23 17.23
C CYS A 151 -0.07 15.83 17.05
N HIS A 152 -0.78 16.51 16.16
CA HIS A 152 -2.20 16.29 15.90
C HIS A 152 -2.44 16.15 14.40
N TRP A 153 -3.26 15.16 14.03
CA TRP A 153 -3.77 14.99 12.69
C TRP A 153 -5.29 14.90 12.72
N SER A 154 -5.95 15.66 11.85
CA SER A 154 -7.41 15.61 11.67
C SER A 154 -7.73 14.82 10.40
N ILE A 155 -8.21 13.59 10.58
CA ILE A 155 -8.55 12.67 9.52
C ILE A 155 -10.01 12.92 9.14
N LYS A 156 -10.24 13.48 7.95
CA LYS A 156 -11.56 14.04 7.60
C LYS A 156 -12.61 12.99 7.27
N THR A 157 -12.21 11.88 6.67
CA THR A 157 -13.14 10.88 6.13
C THR A 157 -12.70 9.48 6.55
N LEU A 158 -13.34 8.96 7.59
CA LEU A 158 -13.28 7.55 7.97
C LEU A 158 -14.70 6.98 7.87
N SER A 159 -14.82 5.82 7.24
CA SER A 159 -16.05 5.02 7.37
C SER A 159 -16.06 4.28 8.71
N SER A 160 -17.25 3.91 9.17
CA SER A 160 -17.58 3.05 10.32
C SER A 160 -17.02 1.63 10.15
N TYR A 161 -15.70 1.54 10.14
CA TYR A 161 -14.96 0.34 9.81
C TYR A 161 -13.50 0.44 10.27
N TYR A 162 -12.72 -0.58 9.93
CA TYR A 162 -11.28 -0.61 10.18
C TYR A 162 -10.50 0.10 9.06
N HIS A 163 -9.47 0.82 9.47
CA HIS A 163 -8.53 1.53 8.62
C HIS A 163 -7.12 1.30 9.10
N ARG A 164 -6.18 1.26 8.16
CA ARG A 164 -4.76 1.08 8.41
C ARG A 164 -4.01 2.35 8.09
N LEU A 165 -3.12 2.74 8.99
CA LEU A 165 -2.24 3.90 8.84
C LEU A 165 -0.79 3.49 9.09
N ARG A 166 0.15 4.30 8.64
CA ARG A 166 1.58 4.15 8.91
C ARG A 166 2.10 5.41 9.60
N LEU A 167 2.73 5.24 10.75
CA LEU A 167 3.33 6.32 11.51
C LEU A 167 4.85 6.16 11.48
N ALA A 168 5.55 7.14 10.90
CA ALA A 168 7.01 7.23 10.92
C ALA A 168 7.45 8.13 12.07
N MET A 169 8.30 7.58 12.94
CA MET A 169 8.76 8.25 14.15
C MET A 169 10.24 8.61 14.04
N GLN A 170 10.56 9.82 14.46
CA GLN A 170 11.95 10.30 14.52
C GLN A 170 12.34 10.73 15.92
N GLU A 171 11.41 11.35 16.65
CA GLU A 171 11.61 11.71 18.03
C GLU A 171 11.77 10.46 18.90
N THR A 172 12.90 10.38 19.62
CA THR A 172 13.15 9.33 20.60
C THR A 172 12.42 9.62 21.90
N GLY A 173 11.94 8.57 22.56
CA GLY A 173 11.24 8.68 23.83
C GLY A 173 9.92 7.94 23.82
N ARG A 174 9.19 8.05 24.93
CA ARG A 174 7.87 7.45 25.07
C ARG A 174 6.82 8.38 24.48
N HIS A 175 6.01 7.83 23.59
CA HIS A 175 4.90 8.53 22.98
C HIS A 175 3.58 7.82 23.26
N PHE A 176 2.53 8.59 23.50
CA PHE A 176 1.17 8.10 23.65
C PHE A 176 0.37 8.45 22.41
N LEU A 177 -0.32 7.46 21.82
CA LEU A 177 -1.25 7.71 20.72
C LEU A 177 -2.69 7.57 21.21
N ILE A 178 -3.53 8.53 20.86
CA ILE A 178 -4.96 8.52 21.18
C ILE A 178 -5.72 8.90 19.92
N LEU A 179 -6.67 8.06 19.53
CA LEU A 179 -7.67 8.38 18.51
C LEU A 179 -8.93 8.89 19.22
N SER A 180 -9.53 9.96 18.73
CA SER A 180 -10.84 10.46 19.18
C SER A 180 -11.76 10.74 18.02
N GLN A 181 -13.06 10.51 18.21
CA GLN A 181 -14.11 10.89 17.26
C GLN A 181 -15.10 11.79 18.01
N GLY A 182 -15.16 13.07 17.63
CA GLY A 182 -15.87 14.09 18.41
C GLY A 182 -15.32 14.19 19.85
N ASN A 183 -16.21 14.09 20.84
CA ASN A 183 -15.84 14.13 22.27
C ASN A 183 -15.56 12.74 22.88
N ASN A 184 -15.47 11.70 22.06
CA ASN A 184 -15.27 10.33 22.53
C ASN A 184 -13.84 9.86 22.22
N PRO A 185 -12.92 9.86 23.20
CA PRO A 185 -11.60 9.25 23.04
C PRO A 185 -11.71 7.73 23.07
N GLY A 186 -10.86 7.07 22.27
CA GLY A 186 -10.68 5.62 22.26
C GLY A 186 -9.66 5.16 23.29
N ASN A 187 -9.09 3.96 23.08
CA ASN A 187 -7.96 3.51 23.88
C ASN A 187 -6.67 4.26 23.54
N ALA A 188 -5.72 4.24 24.48
CA ALA A 188 -4.37 4.76 24.27
C ALA A 188 -3.42 3.63 23.85
N LEU A 189 -2.44 3.98 23.02
CA LEU A 189 -1.28 3.16 22.70
C LEU A 189 -0.01 3.77 23.27
N ILE A 190 0.98 2.94 23.57
CA ILE A 190 2.30 3.37 24.05
C ILE A 190 3.36 2.94 23.03
N LEU A 191 4.11 3.90 22.50
CA LEU A 191 5.22 3.68 21.58
C LEU A 191 6.52 4.17 22.21
N ASP A 192 7.43 3.25 22.49
CA ASP A 192 8.79 3.60 22.90
C ASP A 192 9.70 3.65 21.66
N VAL A 193 10.18 4.85 21.33
CA VAL A 193 11.11 5.07 20.22
C VAL A 193 12.51 5.15 20.78
N LEU A 194 13.32 4.12 20.54
CA LEU A 194 14.69 4.07 20.99
C LEU A 194 15.62 4.86 20.06
N PRO A 195 16.69 5.47 20.59
CA PRO A 195 17.76 6.00 19.76
C PRO A 195 18.32 4.90 18.87
N ARG A 196 18.53 5.22 17.60
CA ARG A 196 19.29 4.32 16.73
C ARG A 196 20.74 4.33 17.24
N PRO A 197 21.36 3.17 17.53
CA PRO A 197 22.76 3.16 17.91
C PRO A 197 23.57 3.80 16.80
N SER A 198 24.41 4.77 17.16
CA SER A 198 25.36 5.39 16.24
C SER A 198 26.15 4.26 15.59
N GLN A 199 26.15 4.17 14.26
CA GLN A 199 27.09 3.29 13.57
C GLN A 199 28.50 3.85 13.77
N THR A 200 29.08 3.61 14.94
CA THR A 200 30.53 3.57 15.04
C THR A 200 30.95 2.35 14.24
N ALA A 201 31.54 2.59 13.07
CA ALA A 201 32.02 1.57 12.16
C ALA A 201 32.93 0.59 12.91
N THR A 202 32.38 -0.53 13.35
CA THR A 202 33.15 -1.71 13.70
C THR A 202 32.86 -2.71 12.60
N VAL A 203 33.80 -2.79 11.67
CA VAL A 203 33.82 -3.78 10.61
C VAL A 203 33.88 -5.15 11.27
N SER A 204 32.78 -5.89 11.21
CA SER A 204 32.83 -7.35 11.25
C SER A 204 31.93 -7.85 10.14
N LEU A 205 32.57 -8.48 9.17
CA LEU A 205 31.95 -9.09 8.01
C LEU A 205 31.07 -10.25 8.49
N ASP A 206 29.77 -10.06 8.46
CA ASP A 206 28.83 -11.16 8.26
C ASP A 206 28.02 -10.84 6.99
N LEU A 207 28.52 -11.38 5.89
CA LEU A 207 27.87 -11.37 4.58
C LEU A 207 26.72 -12.38 4.64
N GLU A 208 25.49 -11.91 4.83
CA GLU A 208 24.23 -12.50 4.32
C GLU A 208 22.96 -11.86 4.93
N ALA A 209 23.07 -10.93 5.89
CA ALA A 209 21.95 -10.04 6.21
C ALA A 209 21.86 -8.90 5.18
N VAL A 210 21.32 -9.21 3.99
CA VAL A 210 21.11 -8.27 2.87
C VAL A 210 20.40 -7.01 3.38
N ARG A 211 21.18 -5.94 3.61
CA ARG A 211 20.63 -4.59 3.71
C ARG A 211 20.06 -4.22 2.36
N ILE A 212 18.75 -4.42 2.20
CA ILE A 212 17.98 -3.88 1.08
C ILE A 212 18.06 -2.37 1.23
N GLY A 213 18.94 -1.72 0.47
CA GLY A 213 18.96 -0.26 0.36
C GLY A 213 17.67 0.24 -0.26
N GLU A 214 17.48 1.56 -0.34
CA GLU A 214 16.26 2.15 -0.89
C GLU A 214 16.51 2.77 -2.28
N ALA A 215 15.45 2.85 -3.08
CA ALA A 215 15.42 3.57 -4.34
C ALA A 215 14.20 4.51 -4.36
N LYS A 216 14.41 5.77 -4.74
CA LYS A 216 13.34 6.75 -4.91
C LYS A 216 12.71 6.58 -6.29
N ILE A 217 11.39 6.56 -6.34
CA ILE A 217 10.62 6.51 -7.58
C ILE A 217 9.69 7.73 -7.63
N THR A 218 9.70 8.43 -8.76
CA THR A 218 8.76 9.49 -9.07
C THR A 218 7.99 9.10 -10.33
N VAL A 219 6.67 8.99 -10.24
CA VAL A 219 5.79 8.86 -11.39
C VAL A 219 5.33 10.27 -11.75
N ARG A 220 5.46 10.65 -13.02
CA ARG A 220 5.03 11.95 -13.53
C ARG A 220 4.21 11.77 -14.79
N SER A 221 3.03 12.38 -14.82
CA SER A 221 2.17 12.43 -16.00
C SER A 221 1.62 13.82 -16.22
N GLU A 222 1.65 14.27 -17.48
CA GLU A 222 1.00 15.52 -17.89
C GLU A 222 -0.44 15.28 -18.39
N ARG A 223 -0.78 14.02 -18.73
CA ARG A 223 -2.07 13.64 -19.34
C ARG A 223 -3.07 13.10 -18.33
N ILE A 224 -2.60 12.37 -17.31
CA ILE A 224 -3.47 11.75 -16.30
C ILE A 224 -3.17 12.30 -14.91
N LYS A 225 -4.23 12.62 -14.15
CA LYS A 225 -4.18 13.17 -12.79
C LYS A 225 -5.17 12.46 -11.88
N GLY A 226 -4.91 12.41 -10.59
CA GLY A 226 -5.64 11.58 -9.62
C GLY A 226 -5.48 10.10 -9.93
N PHE A 227 -4.27 9.69 -10.33
CA PHE A 227 -3.93 8.29 -10.53
C PHE A 227 -3.42 7.66 -9.23
N ASP A 228 -3.58 6.35 -9.13
CA ASP A 228 -3.04 5.50 -8.10
C ASP A 228 -1.81 4.76 -8.63
N VAL A 229 -0.89 4.44 -7.73
CA VAL A 229 0.32 3.67 -8.00
C VAL A 229 0.34 2.44 -7.11
N GLN A 230 0.50 1.28 -7.72
CA GLN A 230 0.78 0.02 -7.04
C GLN A 230 2.22 -0.41 -7.30
N VAL A 231 2.81 -1.07 -6.29
CA VAL A 231 4.09 -1.78 -6.39
C VAL A 231 3.81 -3.26 -6.19
N ASN A 232 4.12 -4.08 -7.19
CA ASN A 232 3.86 -5.52 -7.20
C ASN A 232 2.39 -5.88 -6.88
N GLY A 233 1.45 -5.10 -7.42
CA GLY A 233 0.01 -5.30 -7.23
C GLY A 233 -0.57 -4.76 -5.92
N VAL A 234 0.26 -4.19 -5.04
CA VAL A 234 -0.17 -3.59 -3.77
C VAL A 234 -0.16 -2.07 -3.89
N PHE A 235 -1.24 -1.40 -3.47
CA PHE A 235 -1.32 0.07 -3.52
C PHE A 235 -0.21 0.68 -2.67
N PHE A 236 0.44 1.71 -3.21
CA PHE A 236 1.66 2.29 -2.63
C PHE A 236 1.60 3.81 -2.49
N SER A 237 1.12 4.52 -3.51
CA SER A 237 1.02 5.99 -3.55
C SER A 237 -0.07 6.40 -4.51
N SER A 238 -0.50 7.65 -4.47
CA SER A 238 -1.33 8.30 -5.48
C SER A 238 -0.76 9.67 -5.84
N ASP A 239 -1.24 10.24 -6.94
CA ASP A 239 -1.02 11.66 -7.30
C ASP A 239 -1.45 12.58 -6.15
N GLU A 240 -2.52 12.23 -5.44
CA GLU A 240 -3.07 13.04 -4.35
C GLU A 240 -2.36 12.88 -3.00
N SER A 241 -1.36 12.01 -2.90
CA SER A 241 -0.68 11.66 -1.64
C SER A 241 0.13 12.81 -1.03
N ASP A 242 0.48 13.83 -1.82
CA ASP A 242 1.13 15.04 -1.32
C ASP A 242 0.16 16.21 -1.08
N GLY A 243 -1.15 15.95 -1.18
CA GLY A 243 -2.20 16.94 -1.01
C GLY A 243 -2.44 17.81 -2.26
N SER A 244 -1.75 17.53 -3.36
CA SER A 244 -1.95 18.18 -4.65
C SER A 244 -2.42 17.17 -5.69
N ARG A 245 -3.13 17.63 -6.72
CA ARG A 245 -3.54 16.79 -7.86
C ARG A 245 -2.85 17.31 -9.11
N ASP A 246 -1.55 17.13 -9.18
CA ASP A 246 -0.68 17.81 -10.15
C ASP A 246 -0.11 16.90 -11.24
N GLY A 247 -0.30 15.59 -11.11
CA GLY A 247 0.19 14.54 -11.99
C GLY A 247 1.49 13.89 -11.49
N ILE A 248 1.88 14.07 -10.22
CA ILE A 248 3.15 13.61 -9.65
C ILE A 248 2.90 12.75 -8.41
N ALA A 249 3.50 11.55 -8.38
CA ALA A 249 3.54 10.72 -7.19
C ALA A 249 4.99 10.30 -6.90
N SER A 250 5.47 10.54 -5.68
CA SER A 250 6.84 10.18 -5.28
C SER A 250 6.86 9.26 -4.06
N PHE A 251 7.60 8.17 -4.15
CA PHE A 251 7.66 7.14 -3.11
C PHE A 251 8.97 6.36 -3.15
N THR A 252 9.24 5.58 -2.10
CA THR A 252 10.51 4.84 -1.97
C THR A 252 10.25 3.34 -1.88
N VAL A 253 11.07 2.54 -2.57
CA VAL A 253 10.96 1.08 -2.59
C VAL A 253 12.27 0.40 -2.21
N GLY A 254 12.21 -0.86 -1.79
CA GLY A 254 13.40 -1.66 -1.52
C GLY A 254 14.21 -1.94 -2.79
N ALA A 255 15.47 -1.52 -2.82
CA ALA A 255 16.37 -1.69 -3.95
C ALA A 255 16.97 -3.11 -4.04
N GLY A 256 17.57 -3.44 -5.18
CA GLY A 256 18.20 -4.74 -5.41
C GLY A 256 17.24 -5.87 -5.81
N LYS A 257 15.96 -5.54 -6.05
CA LYS A 257 14.96 -6.46 -6.60
C LYS A 257 14.24 -5.83 -7.80
N THR A 258 13.81 -6.68 -8.73
CA THR A 258 12.89 -6.29 -9.79
C THR A 258 11.51 -6.05 -9.21
N GLN A 259 10.91 -4.91 -9.54
CA GLN A 259 9.58 -4.53 -9.06
C GLN A 259 8.73 -4.04 -10.23
N THR A 260 7.42 -4.25 -10.10
CA THR A 260 6.42 -3.83 -11.10
C THR A 260 5.63 -2.66 -10.55
N ILE A 261 5.75 -1.52 -11.22
CA ILE A 261 5.01 -0.30 -10.92
C ILE A 261 3.77 -0.27 -11.81
N THR A 262 2.58 -0.33 -11.21
CA THR A 262 1.31 -0.20 -11.94
C THR A 262 0.72 1.15 -11.66
N VAL A 263 0.46 1.94 -12.69
CA VAL A 263 -0.18 3.25 -12.57
C VAL A 263 -1.55 3.18 -13.20
N PHE A 264 -2.60 3.55 -12.47
CA PHE A 264 -3.96 3.50 -12.98
C PHE A 264 -4.84 4.64 -12.49
N GLN A 265 -5.84 5.00 -13.27
CA GLN A 265 -6.82 6.03 -12.94
C GLN A 265 -8.22 5.43 -12.94
N ARG A 266 -9.03 5.81 -11.95
CA ARG A 266 -10.43 5.38 -11.84
C ARG A 266 -11.39 6.50 -12.26
N ALA A 267 -12.50 6.12 -12.87
CA ALA A 267 -13.69 6.95 -13.01
C ALA A 267 -14.87 6.21 -12.38
N GLY A 268 -15.25 6.61 -11.16
CA GLY A 268 -16.19 5.82 -10.36
C GLY A 268 -15.59 4.46 -9.99
N ARG A 269 -16.25 3.37 -10.40
CA ARG A 269 -15.76 1.99 -10.15
C ARG A 269 -14.85 1.43 -11.25
N ASP A 270 -14.81 2.08 -12.41
CA ASP A 270 -14.12 1.56 -13.58
C ASP A 270 -12.69 2.11 -13.68
N ILE A 271 -11.74 1.26 -14.09
CA ILE A 271 -10.37 1.68 -14.39
C ILE A 271 -10.35 2.19 -15.83
N VAL A 272 -10.09 3.49 -15.99
CA VAL A 272 -10.12 4.18 -17.29
C VAL A 272 -8.75 4.35 -17.93
N ASN A 273 -7.68 4.33 -17.12
CA ASN A 273 -6.29 4.27 -17.58
C ASN A 273 -5.54 3.26 -16.71
N LYS A 274 -4.69 2.42 -17.31
CA LYS A 274 -3.81 1.49 -16.60
C LYS A 274 -2.55 1.26 -17.41
N SER A 275 -1.39 1.30 -16.75
CA SER A 275 -0.10 0.94 -17.33
C SER A 275 0.76 0.21 -16.30
N GLU A 276 1.60 -0.70 -16.75
CA GLU A 276 2.48 -1.52 -15.90
C GLU A 276 3.93 -1.40 -16.38
N HIS A 277 4.85 -1.20 -15.44
CA HIS A 277 6.25 -0.91 -15.71
C HIS A 277 7.15 -1.71 -14.77
N THR A 278 7.82 -2.73 -15.30
CA THR A 278 8.71 -3.60 -14.52
C THR A 278 10.16 -3.16 -14.69
N ARG A 279 10.85 -2.91 -13.57
CA ARG A 279 12.26 -2.49 -13.57
C ARG A 279 12.99 -2.99 -12.32
N SER A 280 14.29 -3.22 -12.46
CA SER A 280 15.20 -3.42 -11.33
C SER A 280 15.71 -2.06 -10.83
N PHE A 281 15.49 -1.79 -9.55
CA PHE A 281 15.90 -0.53 -8.94
C PHE A 281 17.19 -0.72 -8.16
N LEU A 282 18.22 0.06 -8.53
CA LEU A 282 19.49 0.07 -7.83
C LEU A 282 19.38 0.91 -6.56
N ARG A 283 20.20 0.55 -5.58
CA ARG A 283 20.30 1.28 -4.31
C ARG A 283 20.83 2.69 -4.56
N ASP A 284 20.37 3.64 -3.74
CA ASP A 284 20.86 5.03 -3.72
C ASP A 284 20.70 5.70 -5.11
N ARG A 285 19.62 5.34 -5.82
CA ARG A 285 19.22 5.89 -7.12
C ARG A 285 17.80 6.44 -7.06
N ALA A 286 17.58 7.51 -7.81
CA ALA A 286 16.25 8.05 -8.08
C ALA A 286 15.88 7.74 -9.53
N TYR A 287 14.62 7.35 -9.70
CA TYR A 287 14.04 6.98 -10.97
C TYR A 287 12.79 7.80 -11.22
N THR A 288 12.67 8.42 -12.40
CA THR A 288 11.45 9.08 -12.82
C THR A 288 10.81 8.31 -13.97
N LEU A 289 9.58 7.87 -13.78
CA LEU A 289 8.72 7.31 -14.79
C LEU A 289 7.86 8.42 -15.39
N TRP A 290 8.13 8.75 -16.65
CA TRP A 290 7.35 9.71 -17.42
C TRP A 290 6.26 8.99 -18.20
N LEU A 291 4.99 9.30 -17.89
CA LEU A 291 3.82 8.77 -18.58
C LEU A 291 3.32 9.77 -19.61
N ALA A 292 3.42 9.41 -20.89
CA ALA A 292 2.88 10.18 -22.02
C ALA A 292 1.36 10.00 -22.20
#